data_AF-A0A0S3EZM6-F1
#
_entry.id   AF-A0A0S3EZM6-F1
#
_cell.length_a   1.000
_cell.length_b   1.000
_cell.length_c   1.000
_cell.angle_alpha   90.00
_cell.angle_beta   90.00
_cell.angle_gamma   90.00
#
_symmetry.space_group_name_H-M   'P 1'
#
loop_
_entity.id
_entity.type
_entity.pdbx_description
1 polymer ?
#
loop_
_entity_poly.entity_id
_entity_poly.type
_entity_poly.pdbx_seq_one_letter_code
_entity_poly.pdbx_strand_id
1 'polypeptide(L)'
;MKSLLKLAFLTGIGTVAWKGWRDWKAKRGRDDRGGAGSSGIIRDAGPAEQHVNAEDWDLVDEQSDESFPASDPPANFRGVA
;
A
#
# COMPACT_ATOMS: atom_id res chain seq x y z
N MET A 1 34.91 -3.09 37.57
CA MET A 1 33.56 -3.71 37.58
C MET A 1 32.42 -2.74 37.25
N LYS A 2 32.37 -1.54 37.87
CA LYS A 2 31.30 -0.56 37.63
C LYS A 2 31.22 -0.06 36.17
N SER A 3 32.36 0.00 35.46
CA SER A 3 32.41 0.36 34.03
C SER A 3 31.77 -0.70 33.13
N LEU A 4 32.01 -2.00 33.42
CA LEU A 4 31.39 -3.11 32.69
C LEU A 4 29.86 -3.15 32.87
N LEU A 5 29.38 -2.91 34.10
CA LEU A 5 27.94 -2.80 34.38
C LEU A 5 27.30 -1.64 33.61
N LYS A 6 27.94 -0.47 33.56
CA LYS A 6 27.46 0.67 32.76
C LYS A 6 27.44 0.35 31.26
N LEU A 7 28.45 -0.34 30.76
CA LEU A 7 28.52 -0.75 29.37
C LEU A 7 27.40 -1.72 29.01
N ALA A 8 27.18 -2.75 29.83
CA ALA A 8 26.08 -3.71 29.65
C ALA A 8 24.70 -3.03 29.71
N PHE A 9 24.55 -2.02 30.57
CA PHE A 9 23.32 -1.25 30.66
C PHE A 9 23.09 -0.37 29.43
N LEU A 10 24.13 0.30 28.93
CA LEU A 10 24.07 1.12 27.72
C LEU A 10 23.78 0.27 26.46
N THR A 11 24.38 -0.91 26.35
CA THR A 11 24.09 -1.83 25.23
C THR A 11 22.68 -2.40 25.31
N GLY A 12 22.21 -2.75 26.51
CA GLY A 12 20.83 -3.18 26.75
C GLY A 12 19.81 -2.13 26.32
N ILE A 13 19.98 -0.86 26.74
CA ILE A 13 19.08 0.23 26.34
C ILE A 13 19.16 0.49 24.83
N GLY A 14 20.38 0.52 24.26
CA GLY A 14 20.57 0.78 22.84
C GLY A 14 19.88 -0.26 21.95
N THR A 15 19.97 -1.54 22.30
CA THR A 15 19.32 -2.63 21.54
C THR A 15 17.80 -2.55 21.58
N VAL A 16 17.21 -2.25 22.74
CA VAL A 16 15.75 -2.09 22.88
C VAL A 16 15.26 -0.87 22.09
N ALA A 17 15.95 0.27 22.19
CA ALA A 17 15.60 1.48 21.47
C ALA A 17 15.70 1.29 19.94
N TRP A 18 16.77 0.65 19.46
CA TRP A 18 16.97 0.38 18.04
C TRP A 18 15.92 -0.58 17.47
N LYS A 19 15.58 -1.64 18.22
CA LYS A 19 14.52 -2.57 17.82
C LYS A 19 13.17 -1.87 17.72
N GLY A 20 12.79 -1.09 18.74
CA GLY A 20 11.53 -0.33 18.73
C GLY A 20 11.43 0.65 17.57
N TRP A 21 12.52 1.37 17.26
CA TRP A 21 12.56 2.28 16.12
C TRP A 21 12.46 1.54 14.78
N ARG A 22 13.15 0.41 14.62
CA ARG A 22 13.04 -0.44 13.42
C ARG A 22 11.62 -0.96 13.20
N ASP A 23 10.99 -1.47 14.25
CA ASP A 23 9.63 -2.03 14.17
C ASP A 23 8.61 -0.94 13.83
N TRP A 24 8.77 0.27 14.40
CA TRP A 24 7.94 1.43 14.07
C TRP A 24 8.14 1.90 12.62
N LYS A 25 9.40 1.96 12.15
CA LYS A 25 9.71 2.30 10.77
C LYS A 25 9.15 1.28 9.78
N ALA A 26 9.22 -0.02 10.12
CA ALA A 26 8.66 -1.09 9.31
C ALA A 26 7.13 -0.99 9.22
N LYS A 27 6.44 -0.62 10.30
CA LYS A 27 4.99 -0.38 10.29
C LYS A 27 4.58 0.80 9.42
N ARG A 28 5.40 1.85 9.29
CA ARG A 28 5.15 2.98 8.38
C ARG A 28 5.25 2.63 6.89
N GLY A 29 5.84 1.50 6.53
CA GLY A 29 5.98 1.06 5.13
C GLY A 29 4.79 0.23 4.60
N ARG A 30 3.82 -0.13 5.46
CA ARG A 30 2.57 -0.80 5.06
C ARG A 30 1.41 0.19 5.01
N ASP A 31 1.63 1.29 4.31
CA ASP A 31 0.57 2.26 4.05
C ASP A 31 0.15 2.09 2.59
N ASP A 32 -1.05 1.55 2.38
CA ASP A 32 -1.67 1.40 1.05
C ASP A 32 -2.23 2.74 0.53
N ARG A 33 -2.01 3.84 1.27
CA ARG A 33 -2.30 5.20 0.83
C ARG A 33 -1.32 5.60 -0.27
N GLY A 34 -1.86 6.09 -1.39
CA GLY A 34 -1.06 6.66 -2.47
C GLY A 34 -0.15 7.79 -2.00
N GLY A 35 0.88 8.09 -2.79
CA GLY A 35 1.89 9.11 -2.47
C GLY A 35 1.30 10.49 -2.14
N ALA A 36 2.11 11.37 -1.52
CA ALA A 36 1.67 12.70 -1.10
C ALA A 36 1.00 13.47 -2.26
N GLY A 37 -0.29 13.81 -2.09
CA GLY A 37 -1.14 14.38 -3.15
C GLY A 37 -2.25 13.45 -3.65
N SER A 38 -2.22 12.16 -3.29
CA SER A 38 -3.31 11.20 -3.50
C SER A 38 -4.49 11.48 -2.55
N SER A 39 -5.71 11.14 -2.98
CA SER A 39 -6.92 11.16 -2.15
C SER A 39 -6.90 10.15 -0.99
N GLY A 40 -5.89 9.27 -0.94
CA GLY A 40 -5.69 8.31 0.12
C GLY A 40 -5.44 6.92 -0.43
N ILE A 41 -6.13 5.93 0.14
CA ILE A 41 -6.07 4.53 -0.27
C ILE A 41 -6.71 4.42 -1.66
N ILE A 42 -5.97 3.85 -2.60
CA ILE A 42 -6.48 3.50 -3.92
C ILE A 42 -7.06 2.09 -3.78
N ARG A 43 -8.35 1.92 -4.11
CA ARG A 43 -8.96 0.59 -4.13
C ARG A 43 -8.44 -0.22 -5.31
N ASP A 44 -8.47 -1.53 -5.19
CA ASP A 44 -8.22 -2.41 -6.34
C ASP A 44 -9.34 -2.24 -7.39
N ALA A 45 -9.06 -2.64 -8.62
CA ALA A 45 -10.01 -2.63 -9.72
C ALA A 45 -10.94 -3.85 -9.68
N GLY A 46 -12.15 -3.72 -10.24
CA GLY A 46 -13.07 -4.80 -10.53
C GLY A 46 -14.38 -4.81 -9.72
N PRO A 47 -15.27 -5.77 -10.03
CA PRO A 47 -16.65 -5.80 -9.51
C PRO A 47 -16.73 -5.96 -7.99
N ALA A 48 -15.80 -6.71 -7.40
CA ALA A 48 -15.77 -6.94 -5.96
C ALA A 48 -15.54 -5.64 -5.18
N GLU A 49 -14.62 -4.79 -5.65
CA GLU A 49 -14.29 -3.51 -5.03
C GLU A 49 -15.32 -2.42 -5.33
N GLN A 50 -16.13 -2.61 -6.37
CA GLN A 50 -17.28 -1.75 -6.70
C GLN A 50 -18.61 -2.22 -6.11
N HIS A 51 -18.60 -3.34 -5.38
CA HIS A 51 -19.79 -3.94 -4.78
C HIS A 51 -20.89 -4.24 -5.81
N VAL A 52 -20.50 -4.66 -7.01
CA VAL A 52 -21.40 -5.11 -8.09
C VAL A 52 -21.27 -6.61 -8.24
N ASN A 53 -22.38 -7.32 -8.51
CA ASN A 53 -22.29 -8.75 -8.80
C ASN A 53 -21.52 -8.94 -10.11
N ALA A 54 -20.70 -9.99 -10.19
CA ALA A 54 -19.92 -10.26 -11.40
C ALA A 54 -20.78 -10.53 -12.66
N GLU A 55 -22.05 -10.92 -12.49
CA GLU A 55 -23.01 -11.11 -13.59
C GLU A 55 -23.58 -9.80 -14.14
N ASP A 56 -23.60 -8.74 -13.32
CA ASP A 56 -24.08 -7.41 -13.68
C ASP A 56 -22.95 -6.50 -14.19
N TRP A 57 -21.71 -6.99 -14.15
CA TRP A 57 -20.50 -6.25 -14.51
C TRP A 57 -20.26 -6.27 -16.02
N ASP A 58 -20.40 -5.14 -16.68
CA ASP A 58 -20.29 -5.05 -18.14
C ASP A 58 -18.98 -4.42 -18.64
N LEU A 59 -18.86 -4.32 -19.97
CA LEU A 59 -17.66 -3.76 -20.62
C LEU A 59 -17.47 -2.27 -20.29
N VAL A 60 -18.56 -1.52 -20.13
CA VAL A 60 -18.52 -0.09 -19.82
C VAL A 60 -18.08 0.10 -18.38
N ASP A 61 -18.53 -0.74 -17.46
CA ASP A 61 -18.09 -0.76 -16.06
C ASP A 61 -16.58 -0.99 -15.97
N GLU A 62 -16.06 -2.01 -16.67
CA GLU A 62 -14.63 -2.30 -16.74
C GLU A 62 -13.82 -1.13 -17.31
N GLN A 63 -14.26 -0.55 -18.42
CA GLN A 63 -13.58 0.60 -19.04
C GLN A 63 -13.59 1.83 -18.13
N SER A 64 -14.69 2.04 -17.41
CA SER A 64 -14.79 3.14 -16.47
C SER A 64 -13.86 2.94 -15.28
N ASP A 65 -13.70 1.72 -14.79
CA ASP A 65 -12.83 1.40 -13.67
C ASP A 65 -11.34 1.49 -14.00
N GLU A 66 -10.93 1.01 -15.18
CA GLU A 66 -9.55 1.09 -15.69
C GLU A 66 -9.11 2.51 -16.06
N SER A 67 -10.03 3.49 -16.09
CA SER A 67 -9.73 4.83 -16.59
C SER A 67 -8.91 5.72 -15.63
N PHE A 68 -8.72 5.33 -14.35
CA PHE A 68 -7.99 6.14 -13.36
C PHE A 68 -6.69 5.47 -12.89
N PRO A 69 -5.55 6.21 -12.77
CA PRO A 69 -5.36 7.66 -12.81
C PRO A 69 -4.92 8.24 -14.18
N ALA A 70 -5.52 7.73 -15.27
CA ALA A 70 -5.68 8.31 -16.61
C ALA A 70 -4.45 8.78 -17.42
N SER A 71 -4.10 8.00 -18.46
CA SER A 71 -3.71 8.51 -19.81
C SER A 71 -3.78 7.41 -20.88
N ASP A 72 -3.63 6.13 -20.51
CA ASP A 72 -3.73 5.04 -21.48
C ASP A 72 -5.20 4.67 -21.73
N PRO A 73 -5.60 4.45 -22.99
CA PRO A 73 -6.91 3.90 -23.30
C PRO A 73 -7.07 2.51 -22.64
N PRO A 74 -8.29 2.10 -22.28
CA PRO A 74 -8.53 0.78 -21.70
C PRO A 74 -7.99 -0.31 -22.63
N ALA A 75 -7.38 -1.35 -22.07
CA ALA A 75 -6.63 -2.36 -22.84
C ALA A 75 -7.53 -3.33 -23.63
N ASN A 76 -8.83 -3.06 -23.71
CA ASN A 76 -9.86 -3.97 -24.22
C ASN A 76 -10.26 -3.71 -25.68
N PHE A 77 -9.27 -3.49 -26.56
CA PHE A 77 -9.44 -3.41 -28.02
C PHE A 77 -9.82 -4.76 -28.67
N ARG A 78 -10.95 -5.36 -28.27
CA ARG A 78 -11.51 -6.55 -28.94
C ARG A 78 -12.31 -6.09 -30.15
N GLY A 79 -11.66 -5.97 -31.31
CA GLY A 79 -12.34 -5.65 -32.56
C GLY A 79 -11.61 -4.70 -33.51
N VAL A 80 -10.39 -4.26 -33.18
CA VAL A 80 -9.51 -3.54 -34.12
C VAL A 80 -8.45 -4.50 -34.62
N ALA A 81 -8.82 -5.33 -35.60
CA ALA A 81 -7.92 -6.11 -36.44
C ALA A 81 -8.39 -5.98 -37.90
#